data_AF-A0AHK8-F1
#
_entry.id   AF-A0AHK8-F1
#
_cell.length_a   1.000
_cell.length_b   1.000
_cell.length_c   1.000
_cell.angle_alpha   90.00
_cell.angle_beta   90.00
_cell.angle_gamma   90.00
#
_symmetry.space_group_name_H-M   'P 1'
#
loop_
_entity.id
_entity.type
_entity.pdbx_description
1 polymer ?
#
loop_
_entity_poly.entity_id
_entity_poly.type
_entity_poly.pdbx_seq_one_letter_code
_entity_poly.pdbx_strand_id
1 'polypeptide(L)'
;MERDFSYLVAKHGDAGAREIFENICVALFQAIYDSKAKPVKPCQGDGGIDVLIGDLPEAEKVYQCKFFLNKIGDSQKQQIRDSFKTVTEKYNVKEWYLCLPIVLTEKELLWWSQWKNKMETDKGIKIDLCDGSYLINSLKKFDLYTEKFDDDIRMQLDQILKELLLKRQQIVEEIIYGIEDIENIEEEYNDFVFIKMLESAKITNLNTCKMEYFNAEISMKEGISKDAICGSKVYGNLKKKVLTIWDTQYRIHKHPSNGNNLLNNTYLRIEDLDSSTLNATAEYSLLAKKGLLHHLANEKQLGWVEDYLNKLTEYMRINNDRNY
;
A
#
# COMPACT_ATOMS: atom_id res chain seq x y z
N MET A 1 -7.23 -3.79 19.84
CA MET A 1 -7.17 -3.28 21.23
C MET A 1 -7.18 -1.78 21.12
N GLU A 2 -8.17 -1.10 21.72
CA GLU A 2 -8.26 0.35 21.66
C GLU A 2 -7.13 0.96 22.50
N ARG A 3 -6.30 1.79 21.86
CA ARG A 3 -5.21 2.53 22.49
C ARG A 3 -5.77 3.75 23.20
N ASP A 4 -5.32 3.98 24.42
CA ASP A 4 -5.54 5.23 25.16
C ASP A 4 -4.32 6.16 25.01
N PHE A 5 -4.36 7.33 25.65
CA PHE A 5 -3.28 8.31 25.59
C PHE A 5 -1.96 7.85 26.23
N SER A 6 -1.92 6.74 26.98
CA SER A 6 -0.65 6.18 27.50
C SER A 6 0.25 5.66 26.37
N TYR A 7 -0.35 5.28 25.24
CA TYR A 7 0.36 4.91 24.01
C TYR A 7 1.31 6.01 23.52
N LEU A 8 0.94 7.28 23.71
CA LEU A 8 1.78 8.40 23.28
C LEU A 8 3.13 8.41 24.02
N VAL A 9 3.15 8.05 25.30
CA VAL A 9 4.40 7.97 26.08
C VAL A 9 5.25 6.78 25.64
N ALA A 10 4.62 5.62 25.42
CA ALA A 10 5.33 4.45 24.93
C ALA A 10 6.05 4.72 23.60
N LYS A 11 5.49 5.60 22.76
CA LYS A 11 6.03 5.92 21.44
C LYS A 11 6.99 7.11 21.41
N HIS A 12 6.68 8.17 22.15
CA HIS A 12 7.36 9.47 21.99
C HIS A 12 8.09 9.95 23.26
N GLY A 13 8.04 9.18 24.35
CA GLY A 13 8.51 9.60 25.67
C GLY A 13 7.64 10.72 26.27
N ASP A 14 7.89 11.09 27.53
CA ASP A 14 7.01 12.01 28.27
C ASP A 14 6.88 13.40 27.63
N ALA A 15 8.00 13.99 27.21
CA ALA A 15 8.02 15.33 26.63
C ALA A 15 7.30 15.37 25.27
N GLY A 16 7.59 14.39 24.40
CA GLY A 16 6.94 14.28 23.09
C GLY A 16 5.45 13.96 23.21
N ALA A 17 5.07 13.07 24.13
CA ALA A 17 3.67 12.72 24.36
C ALA A 17 2.81 13.93 24.77
N ARG A 18 3.37 14.83 25.59
CA ARG A 18 2.68 16.06 26.01
C ARG A 18 2.38 16.99 24.83
N GLU A 19 3.37 17.24 23.97
CA GLU A 19 3.21 18.07 22.78
C GLU A 19 2.21 17.43 21.80
N ILE A 20 2.30 16.11 21.60
CA ILE A 20 1.38 15.40 20.71
C ILE A 20 -0.06 15.41 21.25
N PHE A 21 -0.26 15.26 22.56
CA PHE A 21 -1.58 15.38 23.17
C PHE A 21 -2.22 16.75 22.94
N GLU A 22 -1.44 17.83 23.10
CA GLU A 22 -1.90 19.19 22.81
C GLU A 22 -2.30 19.34 21.34
N ASN A 23 -1.46 18.86 20.42
CA ASN A 23 -1.74 18.86 18.98
C ASN A 23 -3.00 18.04 18.63
N ILE A 24 -3.23 16.90 19.30
CA ILE A 24 -4.44 16.09 19.11
C ILE A 24 -5.68 16.88 19.57
N CYS A 25 -5.61 17.57 20.71
CA CYS A 25 -6.72 18.40 21.19
C CYS A 25 -7.00 19.58 20.24
N VAL A 26 -5.95 20.26 19.75
CA VAL A 26 -6.07 21.31 18.73
C VAL A 26 -6.80 20.78 17.50
N ALA A 27 -6.32 19.68 16.93
CA ALA A 27 -6.92 19.07 15.73
C ALA A 27 -8.38 18.67 15.97
N LEU A 28 -8.68 18.12 17.15
CA LEU A 28 -10.05 17.75 17.51
C LEU A 28 -10.97 18.98 17.57
N PHE A 29 -10.58 20.03 18.28
CA PHE A 29 -11.44 21.22 18.41
C PHE A 29 -11.54 22.03 17.12
N GLN A 30 -10.53 21.96 16.25
CA GLN A 30 -10.63 22.45 14.88
C GLN A 30 -11.63 21.64 14.05
N ALA A 31 -11.69 20.32 14.21
CA ALA A 31 -12.73 19.52 13.56
C ALA A 31 -14.14 19.78 14.13
N ILE A 32 -14.25 20.17 15.41
CA ILE A 32 -15.54 20.48 16.04
C ILE A 32 -16.05 21.88 15.65
N TYR A 33 -15.17 22.87 15.58
CA TYR A 33 -15.55 24.29 15.46
C TYR A 33 -15.03 24.97 14.18
N ASP A 34 -14.43 24.22 13.26
CA ASP A 34 -13.82 24.70 12.03
C ASP A 34 -12.86 25.87 12.26
N SER A 35 -12.95 26.90 11.43
CA SER A 35 -12.10 28.11 11.47
C SER A 35 -12.28 28.97 12.72
N LYS A 36 -13.24 28.66 13.60
CA LYS A 36 -13.41 29.37 14.87
C LYS A 36 -12.40 28.94 15.93
N ALA A 37 -11.86 27.72 15.82
CA ALA A 37 -10.83 27.23 16.72
C ALA A 37 -9.44 27.65 16.27
N LYS A 38 -8.76 28.42 17.12
CA LYS A 38 -7.42 28.93 16.88
C LYS A 38 -6.45 28.31 17.89
N PRO A 39 -5.38 27.62 17.45
CA PRO A 39 -4.32 27.22 18.36
C PRO A 39 -3.59 28.46 18.86
N VAL A 40 -3.27 28.51 20.14
CA VAL A 40 -2.52 29.62 20.73
C VAL A 40 -1.13 29.12 21.08
N LYS A 41 -0.13 29.53 20.31
CA LYS A 41 1.26 29.18 20.59
C LYS A 41 1.73 29.89 21.86
N PRO A 42 2.34 29.19 22.83
CA PRO A 42 2.90 29.85 24.00
C PRO A 42 4.05 30.79 23.59
N CYS A 43 3.81 32.09 23.69
CA CYS A 43 4.86 33.10 23.60
C CYS A 43 5.46 33.24 25.01
N GLN A 44 6.56 32.53 25.27
CA GLN A 44 7.29 32.54 26.54
C GLN A 44 6.40 32.36 27.80
N GLY A 45 5.93 31.13 28.04
CA GLY A 45 5.53 30.67 29.38
C GLY A 45 4.18 31.13 29.95
N ASP A 46 3.46 32.06 29.34
CA ASP A 46 2.53 32.90 30.12
C ASP A 46 1.04 32.90 29.70
N GLY A 47 0.65 32.11 28.70
CA GLY A 47 -0.69 32.22 28.10
C GLY A 47 -1.79 31.41 28.77
N GLY A 48 -1.50 30.15 29.14
CA GLY A 48 -2.49 29.24 29.72
C GLY A 48 -3.73 29.00 28.84
N ILE A 49 -3.62 29.21 27.52
CA ILE A 49 -4.65 28.89 26.52
C ILE A 49 -3.96 28.01 25.47
N ASP A 50 -4.46 26.80 25.23
CA ASP A 50 -3.96 25.93 24.17
C ASP A 50 -4.86 26.01 22.93
N VAL A 51 -6.18 26.09 23.12
CA VAL A 51 -7.16 26.34 22.04
C VAL A 51 -8.13 27.46 22.43
N LEU A 52 -8.28 28.44 21.55
CA LEU A 52 -9.21 29.56 21.67
C LEU A 52 -10.36 29.42 20.68
N ILE A 53 -11.60 29.57 21.15
CA ILE A 53 -12.78 29.82 20.32
C ILE A 53 -13.20 31.28 20.49
N GLY A 54 -13.26 32.02 19.38
CA GLY A 54 -13.53 33.46 19.37
C GLY A 54 -12.26 34.31 19.23
N ASP A 55 -12.23 35.47 19.89
CA ASP A 55 -11.17 36.47 19.78
C ASP A 55 -10.75 36.99 21.16
N LEU A 56 -9.47 37.32 21.33
CA LEU A 56 -8.99 37.99 22.55
C LEU A 56 -9.20 39.51 22.45
N PRO A 57 -9.48 40.22 23.56
CA PRO A 57 -9.48 39.73 24.94
C PRO A 57 -10.81 39.08 25.41
N GLU A 58 -11.82 38.97 24.54
CA GLU A 58 -13.18 38.51 24.84
C GLU A 58 -13.44 37.07 24.32
N ALA A 59 -12.88 36.08 25.01
CA ALA A 59 -12.92 34.68 24.57
C ALA A 59 -14.29 34.03 24.80
N GLU A 60 -14.83 33.35 23.78
CA GLU A 60 -16.04 32.55 23.92
C GLU A 60 -15.74 31.26 24.70
N LYS A 61 -14.74 30.50 24.24
CA LYS A 61 -14.29 29.29 24.92
C LYS A 61 -12.78 29.20 24.93
N VAL A 62 -12.23 28.76 26.05
CA VAL A 62 -10.81 28.42 26.20
C VAL A 62 -10.71 26.95 26.56
N TYR A 63 -9.90 26.20 25.81
CA TYR A 63 -9.48 24.85 26.18
C TYR A 63 -8.03 24.88 26.62
N GLN A 64 -7.77 24.29 27.78
CA GLN A 64 -6.43 24.08 28.32
C GLN A 64 -6.16 22.58 28.47
N CYS A 65 -5.15 22.10 27.78
CA CYS A 65 -4.61 20.76 27.86
C CYS A 65 -3.66 20.64 29.06
N LYS A 66 -3.84 19.58 29.84
CA LYS A 66 -2.88 19.15 30.85
C LYS A 66 -2.63 17.64 30.71
N PHE A 67 -1.41 17.28 30.36
CA PHE A 67 -1.03 15.89 30.17
C PHE A 67 -0.68 15.23 31.50
N PHE A 68 -1.70 14.71 32.20
CA PHE A 68 -1.57 13.98 33.46
C PHE A 68 -2.03 12.53 33.27
N LEU A 69 -1.12 11.55 33.30
CA LEU A 69 -1.45 10.15 32.97
C LEU A 69 -1.82 9.24 34.15
N ASN A 70 -1.44 9.62 35.37
CA ASN A 70 -1.60 8.72 36.52
C ASN A 70 -2.76 9.13 37.44
N LYS A 71 -2.69 10.33 38.01
CA LYS A 71 -3.65 10.86 38.98
C LYS A 71 -3.56 12.38 39.11
N ILE A 72 -4.61 12.98 39.65
CA ILE A 72 -4.67 14.38 40.07
C ILE A 72 -4.28 14.49 41.55
N GLY A 73 -2.98 14.58 41.80
CA GLY A 73 -2.42 14.89 43.12
C GLY A 73 -2.38 16.41 43.40
N ASP A 74 -1.90 16.80 44.57
CA ASP A 74 -1.92 18.22 44.98
C ASP A 74 -1.11 19.14 44.07
N SER A 75 0.01 18.64 43.51
CA SER A 75 0.77 19.36 42.50
C SER A 75 -0.05 19.59 41.22
N GLN A 76 -0.75 18.57 40.71
CA GLN A 76 -1.61 18.70 39.53
C GLN A 76 -2.78 19.64 39.81
N LYS A 77 -3.41 19.54 40.98
CA LYS A 77 -4.48 20.45 41.42
C LYS A 77 -4.00 21.90 41.46
N GLN A 78 -2.78 22.14 41.95
CA GLN A 78 -2.18 23.46 41.96
C GLN A 78 -1.96 24.00 40.55
N GLN A 79 -1.39 23.19 39.65
CA GLN A 79 -1.22 23.57 38.25
C GLN A 79 -2.54 23.91 37.54
N ILE A 80 -3.63 23.19 37.84
CA ILE A 80 -4.97 23.49 37.31
C ILE A 80 -5.44 24.88 37.79
N ARG A 81 -5.34 25.14 39.10
CA ARG A 81 -5.72 26.43 39.70
C ARG A 81 -4.92 27.58 39.10
N ASP A 82 -3.61 27.42 38.98
CA ASP A 82 -2.72 28.46 38.46
C ASP A 82 -2.99 28.75 36.99
N SER A 83 -3.34 27.72 36.21
CA SER A 83 -3.70 27.89 34.80
C SER A 83 -5.02 28.64 34.65
N PHE A 84 -6.05 28.24 35.41
CA PHE A 84 -7.34 28.94 35.42
C PHE A 84 -7.19 30.40 35.87
N LYS A 85 -6.41 30.64 36.92
CA LYS A 85 -6.14 31.99 37.42
C LYS A 85 -5.46 32.85 36.36
N THR A 86 -4.39 32.34 35.74
CA THR A 86 -3.66 33.06 34.68
C THR A 86 -4.56 33.51 33.54
N VAL A 87 -5.44 32.63 33.07
CA VAL A 87 -6.37 32.95 31.98
C VAL A 87 -7.40 34.00 32.40
N THR A 88 -8.04 33.78 33.53
CA THR A 88 -9.15 34.63 34.00
C THR A 88 -8.72 36.00 34.53
N GLU A 89 -7.44 36.17 34.88
CA GLU A 89 -6.87 37.47 35.23
C GLU A 89 -6.43 38.27 34.00
N LYS A 90 -6.12 37.59 32.89
CA LYS A 90 -5.63 38.23 31.64
C LYS A 90 -6.74 38.49 30.62
N TYR A 91 -7.79 37.67 30.59
CA TYR A 91 -8.81 37.68 29.54
C TYR A 91 -10.23 37.53 30.11
N ASN A 92 -11.21 38.07 29.39
CA ASN A 92 -12.62 37.84 29.71
C ASN A 92 -13.08 36.55 29.01
N VAL A 93 -13.31 35.49 29.78
CA VAL A 93 -13.61 34.15 29.26
C VAL A 93 -15.01 33.73 29.69
N LYS A 94 -15.86 33.33 28.73
CA LYS A 94 -17.22 32.85 29.04
C LYS A 94 -17.24 31.38 29.48
N GLU A 95 -16.51 30.52 28.75
CA GLU A 95 -16.39 29.10 29.07
C GLU A 95 -14.92 28.66 29.11
N TRP A 96 -14.54 27.93 30.16
CA TRP A 96 -13.19 27.37 30.32
C TRP A 96 -13.26 25.84 30.47
N TYR A 97 -12.48 25.15 29.65
CA TYR A 97 -12.47 23.70 29.56
C TYR A 97 -11.08 23.15 29.89
N LEU A 98 -11.02 22.16 30.77
CA LEU A 98 -9.80 21.39 31.03
C LEU A 98 -9.81 20.11 30.19
N CYS A 99 -8.77 19.87 29.42
CA CYS A 99 -8.57 18.63 28.67
C CYS A 99 -7.55 17.75 29.37
N LEU A 100 -7.96 16.54 29.75
CA LEU A 100 -7.11 15.54 30.41
C LEU A 100 -7.07 14.23 29.61
N PRO A 101 -5.92 13.56 29.53
CA PRO A 101 -5.79 12.26 28.85
C PRO A 101 -6.37 11.08 29.66
N ILE A 102 -6.87 11.33 30.87
CA ILE A 102 -7.35 10.29 31.81
C ILE A 102 -8.82 10.48 32.15
N VAL A 103 -9.43 9.39 32.61
CA VAL A 103 -10.72 9.42 33.31
C VAL A 103 -10.44 9.57 34.80
N LEU A 104 -11.13 10.49 35.46
CA LEU A 104 -10.93 10.77 36.89
C LEU A 104 -11.61 9.73 37.78
N THR A 105 -10.98 9.39 38.90
CA THR A 105 -11.58 8.57 39.95
C THR A 105 -12.68 9.33 40.69
N GLU A 106 -13.53 8.63 41.45
CA GLU A 106 -14.60 9.25 42.26
C GLU A 106 -14.08 10.38 43.17
N LYS A 107 -12.95 10.16 43.87
CA LYS A 107 -12.35 11.16 44.76
C LYS A 107 -11.86 12.40 44.00
N GLU A 108 -11.31 12.21 42.81
CA GLU A 108 -10.83 13.30 41.96
C GLU A 108 -11.99 14.07 41.34
N LEU A 109 -13.06 13.39 40.92
CA LEU A 109 -14.31 13.99 40.44
C LEU A 109 -15.00 14.80 41.54
N LEU A 110 -15.03 14.32 42.78
CA LEU A 110 -15.59 15.06 43.91
C LEU A 110 -14.82 16.36 44.14
N TRP A 111 -13.47 16.29 44.16
CA TRP A 111 -12.63 17.48 44.26
C TRP A 111 -12.85 18.45 43.10
N TRP A 112 -12.87 17.93 41.87
CA TRP A 112 -13.09 18.71 40.65
C TRP A 112 -14.43 19.44 40.72
N SER A 113 -15.50 18.73 41.07
CA SER A 113 -16.85 19.29 41.17
C SER A 113 -16.95 20.38 42.24
N GLN A 114 -16.34 20.17 43.41
CA GLN A 114 -16.29 21.17 44.47
C GLN A 114 -15.52 22.43 44.03
N TRP A 115 -14.36 22.24 43.39
CA TRP A 115 -13.54 23.35 42.90
C TRP A 115 -14.23 24.11 41.76
N LYS A 116 -14.80 23.39 40.79
CA LYS A 116 -15.58 23.92 39.67
C LYS A 116 -16.71 24.80 40.19
N ASN A 117 -17.63 24.24 40.99
CA ASN A 117 -18.82 24.97 41.47
C ASN A 117 -18.45 26.25 42.23
N LYS A 118 -17.39 26.19 43.04
CA LYS A 118 -16.86 27.37 43.73
C LYS A 118 -16.40 28.43 42.74
N MET A 119 -15.57 28.07 41.76
CA MET A 119 -15.01 29.02 40.80
C MET A 119 -16.07 29.58 39.84
N GLU A 120 -17.04 28.76 39.40
CA GLU A 120 -18.16 29.23 38.58
C GLU A 120 -18.98 30.29 39.34
N THR A 121 -19.21 30.08 40.65
CA THR A 121 -19.91 31.06 41.50
C THR A 121 -19.08 32.33 41.71
N ASP A 122 -17.79 32.19 42.02
CA ASP A 122 -16.91 33.32 42.34
C ASP A 122 -16.59 34.20 41.12
N LYS A 123 -16.56 33.61 39.91
CA LYS A 123 -16.10 34.28 38.68
C LYS A 123 -17.19 34.47 37.62
N GLY A 124 -18.32 33.78 37.71
CA GLY A 124 -19.38 33.84 36.70
C GLY A 124 -18.99 33.22 35.34
N ILE A 125 -18.03 32.29 35.34
CA ILE A 125 -17.50 31.61 34.15
C ILE A 125 -17.97 30.16 34.18
N LYS A 126 -18.41 29.62 33.05
CA LYS A 126 -18.74 28.18 32.95
C LYS A 126 -17.46 27.35 32.84
N ILE A 127 -17.33 26.31 33.66
CA ILE A 127 -16.13 25.47 33.73
C ILE A 127 -16.52 24.03 33.39
N ASP A 128 -15.76 23.32 32.57
CA ASP A 128 -16.02 21.90 32.32
C ASP A 128 -14.77 21.06 32.04
N LEU A 129 -14.96 19.73 32.05
CA LEU A 129 -13.91 18.74 31.85
C LEU A 129 -14.11 17.95 30.57
N CYS A 130 -13.07 17.90 29.74
CA CYS A 130 -12.92 16.96 28.64
C CYS A 130 -11.94 15.87 29.08
N ASP A 131 -12.46 14.77 29.61
CA ASP A 131 -11.66 13.64 30.07
C ASP A 131 -11.19 12.74 28.92
N GLY A 132 -10.35 11.76 29.24
CA GLY A 132 -9.78 10.87 28.22
C GLY A 132 -10.84 10.11 27.42
N SER A 133 -11.94 9.71 28.06
CA SER A 133 -13.05 9.01 27.39
C SER A 133 -13.78 9.92 26.40
N TYR A 134 -14.10 11.16 26.82
CA TYR A 134 -14.71 12.16 25.96
C TYR A 134 -13.83 12.48 24.75
N LEU A 135 -12.53 12.69 24.96
CA LEU A 135 -11.59 13.04 23.90
C LEU A 135 -11.48 11.90 22.87
N ILE A 136 -11.32 10.65 23.32
CA ILE A 136 -11.21 9.49 22.41
C ILE A 136 -12.50 9.27 21.61
N ASN A 137 -13.66 9.35 22.27
CA ASN A 137 -14.94 9.22 21.57
C ASN A 137 -15.16 10.35 20.55
N SER A 138 -14.72 11.57 20.88
CA SER A 138 -14.79 12.70 19.96
C SER A 138 -13.84 12.50 18.77
N LEU A 139 -12.60 12.05 18.99
CA LEU A 139 -11.67 11.73 17.90
C LEU A 139 -12.23 10.68 16.95
N LYS A 140 -12.90 9.65 17.47
CA LYS A 140 -13.58 8.64 16.64
C LYS A 140 -14.74 9.24 15.85
N LYS A 141 -15.54 10.10 16.47
CA LYS A 141 -16.69 10.76 15.81
C LYS A 141 -16.28 11.61 14.60
N PHE A 142 -15.07 12.17 14.63
CA PHE A 142 -14.51 13.00 13.55
C PHE A 142 -13.47 12.25 12.70
N ASP A 143 -13.40 10.92 12.78
CA ASP A 143 -12.47 10.07 12.02
C ASP A 143 -10.97 10.38 12.21
N LEU A 144 -10.61 11.05 13.31
CA LEU A 144 -9.22 11.43 13.64
C LEU A 144 -8.48 10.35 14.45
N TYR A 145 -9.20 9.43 15.08
CA TYR A 145 -8.61 8.44 15.99
C TYR A 145 -7.55 7.59 15.29
N THR A 146 -7.89 7.04 14.12
CA THR A 146 -7.05 6.07 13.42
C THR A 146 -5.74 6.70 12.92
N GLU A 147 -5.78 7.93 12.42
CA GLU A 147 -4.57 8.68 12.05
C GLU A 147 -3.66 8.89 13.26
N LYS A 148 -4.22 9.30 14.40
CA LYS A 148 -3.41 9.65 15.58
C LYS A 148 -2.92 8.43 16.38
N PHE A 149 -3.60 7.29 16.30
CA PHE A 149 -3.32 6.13 17.15
C PHE A 149 -2.95 4.84 16.40
N ASP A 150 -3.26 4.66 15.11
CA ASP A 150 -3.10 3.38 14.40
C ASP A 150 -2.10 3.42 13.22
N ASP A 151 -1.52 4.58 12.89
CA ASP A 151 -0.63 4.73 11.73
C ASP A 151 0.60 3.82 11.75
N ASP A 152 1.19 3.53 12.92
CA ASP A 152 2.39 2.67 12.99
C ASP A 152 2.10 1.22 12.61
N ILE A 153 0.93 0.68 13.01
CA ILE A 153 0.56 -0.69 12.68
C ILE A 153 0.37 -0.78 11.16
N ARG A 154 -0.29 0.22 10.57
CA ARG A 154 -0.47 0.30 9.11
C ARG A 154 0.87 0.35 8.39
N MET A 155 1.78 1.23 8.82
CA MET A 155 3.12 1.32 8.25
C MET A 155 3.91 0.00 8.35
N GLN A 156 3.84 -0.68 9.50
CA GLN A 156 4.49 -1.98 9.67
C GLN A 156 3.89 -3.06 8.76
N LEU A 157 2.56 -3.10 8.64
CA LEU A 157 1.88 -4.04 7.74
C LEU A 157 2.23 -3.77 6.27
N ASP A 158 2.29 -2.50 5.86
CA ASP A 158 2.69 -2.12 4.50
C ASP A 158 4.14 -2.52 4.21
N GLN A 159 5.04 -2.37 5.19
CA GLN A 159 6.43 -2.80 5.07
C GLN A 159 6.55 -4.33 4.95
N ILE A 160 5.82 -5.09 5.77
CA ILE A 160 5.77 -6.56 5.68
C ILE A 160 5.22 -7.00 4.32
N LEU A 161 4.12 -6.38 3.86
CA LEU A 161 3.54 -6.66 2.56
C LEU A 161 4.56 -6.42 1.45
N LYS A 162 5.26 -5.29 1.47
CA LYS A 162 6.30 -4.96 0.50
C LYS A 162 7.42 -6.01 0.47
N GLU A 163 7.92 -6.42 1.63
CA GLU A 163 8.97 -7.46 1.73
C GLU A 163 8.50 -8.82 1.20
N LEU A 164 7.26 -9.22 1.51
CA LEU A 164 6.68 -10.46 0.99
C LEU A 164 6.48 -10.43 -0.52
N LEU A 165 6.04 -9.31 -1.07
CA LEU A 165 5.88 -9.13 -2.51
C LEU A 165 7.23 -9.22 -3.25
N LEU A 166 8.27 -8.59 -2.69
CA LEU A 166 9.64 -8.65 -3.24
C LEU A 166 10.21 -10.07 -3.20
N LYS A 167 10.10 -10.77 -2.06
CA LYS A 167 10.56 -12.16 -1.95
C LYS A 167 9.85 -13.08 -2.93
N ARG A 168 8.53 -12.92 -3.10
CA ARG A 168 7.78 -13.72 -4.07
C ARG A 168 8.25 -13.47 -5.50
N GLN A 169 8.53 -12.22 -5.86
CA GLN A 169 9.06 -11.89 -7.17
C GLN A 169 10.42 -12.55 -7.39
N GLN A 170 11.33 -12.47 -6.40
CA GLN A 170 12.63 -13.13 -6.46
C GLN A 170 12.48 -14.65 -6.66
N ILE A 171 11.60 -15.31 -5.92
CA ILE A 171 11.36 -16.75 -6.07
C ILE A 171 10.88 -17.09 -7.48
N VAL A 172 10.00 -16.30 -8.08
CA VAL A 172 9.49 -16.56 -9.45
C VAL A 172 10.54 -16.26 -10.53
N GLU A 173 11.45 -15.33 -10.27
CA GLU A 173 12.60 -15.07 -11.14
C GLU A 173 13.70 -16.13 -10.97
N GLU A 174 13.84 -16.73 -9.78
CA GLU A 174 14.85 -17.76 -9.47
C GLU A 174 14.40 -19.20 -9.81
N ILE A 175 13.10 -19.52 -9.76
CA ILE A 175 12.55 -20.79 -10.26
C ILE A 175 12.43 -20.69 -11.79
N ILE A 176 13.58 -20.69 -12.46
CA ILE A 176 13.69 -20.97 -13.89
C ILE A 176 14.13 -22.42 -13.97
N TYR A 177 13.27 -23.30 -14.47
CA TYR A 177 13.72 -24.64 -14.83
C TYR A 177 14.70 -24.50 -15.99
N GLY A 178 15.94 -24.92 -15.80
CA GLY A 178 16.99 -24.96 -16.81
C GLY A 178 16.94 -26.25 -17.64
N ILE A 179 17.66 -26.27 -18.77
CA ILE A 179 17.77 -27.47 -19.64
C ILE A 179 18.32 -28.67 -18.85
N GLU A 180 19.19 -28.40 -17.88
CA GLU A 180 19.83 -29.42 -17.03
C GLU A 180 18.88 -30.00 -15.97
N ASP A 181 17.79 -29.31 -15.64
CA ASP A 181 16.80 -29.74 -14.65
C ASP A 181 15.75 -30.69 -15.25
N ILE A 182 15.78 -30.92 -16.57
CA ILE A 182 14.72 -31.63 -17.30
C ILE A 182 15.35 -32.69 -18.22
N GLU A 183 15.34 -33.95 -17.77
CA GLU A 183 15.72 -35.08 -18.61
C GLU A 183 14.80 -35.16 -19.86
N ASN A 184 15.39 -35.26 -21.05
CA ASN A 184 14.72 -35.51 -22.34
C ASN A 184 13.78 -34.41 -22.89
N ILE A 185 13.84 -33.16 -22.40
CA ILE A 185 13.06 -32.05 -22.98
C ILE A 185 13.40 -31.78 -24.46
N GLU A 186 14.63 -32.10 -24.84
CA GLU A 186 15.08 -31.96 -26.23
C GLU A 186 14.28 -32.86 -27.18
N GLU A 187 13.85 -34.03 -26.74
CA GLU A 187 13.12 -34.98 -27.58
C GLU A 187 11.60 -34.77 -27.51
N GLU A 188 11.06 -34.47 -26.32
CA GLU A 188 9.62 -34.36 -26.06
C GLU A 188 8.90 -33.37 -26.98
N TYR A 189 9.55 -32.24 -27.27
CA TYR A 189 8.94 -31.15 -28.05
C TYR A 189 9.27 -31.17 -29.54
N ASN A 190 10.10 -32.10 -30.03
CA ASN A 190 10.58 -32.08 -31.42
C ASN A 190 9.46 -32.09 -32.47
N ASP A 191 8.35 -32.75 -32.16
CA ASP A 191 7.21 -32.90 -33.08
C ASP A 191 6.14 -31.81 -32.91
N PHE A 192 6.35 -30.85 -32.01
CA PHE A 192 5.41 -29.76 -31.80
C PHE A 192 5.41 -28.80 -33.00
N VAL A 193 4.24 -28.23 -33.26
CA VAL A 193 4.01 -27.33 -34.41
C VAL A 193 4.92 -26.12 -34.35
N PHE A 194 5.15 -25.56 -33.15
CA PHE A 194 6.02 -24.39 -33.02
C PHE A 194 7.48 -24.69 -33.39
N ILE A 195 7.99 -25.90 -33.09
CA ILE A 195 9.34 -26.31 -33.50
C ILE A 195 9.44 -26.39 -35.02
N LYS A 196 8.48 -27.05 -35.67
CA LYS A 196 8.45 -27.13 -37.14
C LYS A 196 8.31 -25.75 -37.79
N MET A 197 7.59 -24.82 -37.16
CA MET A 197 7.53 -23.42 -37.60
C MET A 197 8.89 -22.72 -37.48
N LEU A 198 9.60 -22.88 -36.36
CA LEU A 198 10.94 -22.30 -36.16
C LEU A 198 11.95 -22.84 -37.19
N GLU A 199 11.95 -24.16 -37.41
CA GLU A 199 12.80 -24.82 -38.41
C GLU A 199 12.50 -24.31 -39.83
N SER A 200 11.21 -24.24 -40.22
CA SER A 200 10.79 -23.70 -41.52
C SER A 200 11.21 -22.23 -41.72
N ALA A 201 11.44 -21.51 -40.63
CA ALA A 201 11.88 -20.12 -40.61
C ALA A 201 13.40 -19.96 -40.42
N LYS A 202 14.18 -21.04 -40.50
CA LYS A 202 15.65 -21.05 -40.31
C LYS A 202 16.10 -20.50 -38.95
N ILE A 203 15.28 -20.67 -37.92
CA ILE A 203 15.65 -20.34 -36.54
C ILE A 203 16.31 -21.57 -35.91
N THR A 204 17.54 -21.39 -35.40
CA THR A 204 18.38 -22.51 -34.94
C THR A 204 18.41 -22.68 -33.42
N ASN A 205 18.01 -21.66 -32.65
CA ASN A 205 18.02 -21.73 -31.19
C ASN A 205 16.79 -22.46 -30.62
N LEU A 206 16.60 -23.71 -31.04
CA LEU A 206 15.39 -24.49 -30.73
C LEU A 206 15.32 -24.87 -29.25
N ASN A 207 16.45 -25.21 -28.62
CA ASN A 207 16.46 -25.62 -27.22
C ASN A 207 16.03 -24.49 -26.27
N THR A 208 16.50 -23.26 -26.49
CA THR A 208 15.99 -22.10 -25.74
C THR A 208 14.48 -21.93 -25.92
N CYS A 209 13.97 -22.11 -27.15
CA CYS A 209 12.53 -21.99 -27.41
C CYS A 209 11.71 -23.09 -26.70
N LYS A 210 12.23 -24.32 -26.60
CA LYS A 210 11.62 -25.42 -25.85
C LYS A 210 11.55 -25.10 -24.36
N MET A 211 12.63 -24.57 -23.79
CA MET A 211 12.67 -24.15 -22.39
C MET A 211 11.68 -23.06 -22.07
N GLU A 212 11.58 -22.06 -22.94
CA GLU A 212 10.62 -20.97 -22.83
C GLU A 212 9.19 -21.52 -22.86
N TYR A 213 8.88 -22.40 -23.81
CA TYR A 213 7.58 -23.10 -23.91
C TYR A 213 7.25 -23.84 -22.61
N PHE A 214 8.17 -24.67 -22.11
CA PHE A 214 7.96 -25.43 -20.87
C PHE A 214 7.71 -24.54 -19.65
N ASN A 215 8.53 -23.49 -19.46
CA ASN A 215 8.34 -22.57 -18.34
C ASN A 215 6.98 -21.86 -18.41
N ALA A 216 6.49 -21.55 -19.62
CA ALA A 216 5.15 -21.00 -19.82
C ALA A 216 4.04 -22.02 -19.47
N GLU A 217 4.22 -23.29 -19.81
CA GLU A 217 3.31 -24.38 -19.42
C GLU A 217 3.22 -24.54 -17.90
N ILE A 218 4.35 -24.52 -17.19
CA ILE A 218 4.37 -24.65 -15.72
C ILE A 218 3.69 -23.45 -15.07
N SER A 219 4.05 -22.21 -15.43
CA SER A 219 3.39 -21.01 -14.90
C SER A 219 1.86 -21.02 -15.15
N MET A 220 1.43 -21.52 -16.32
CA MET A 220 0.01 -21.70 -16.62
C MET A 220 -0.64 -22.72 -15.67
N LYS A 221 -0.05 -23.91 -15.52
CA LYS A 221 -0.59 -24.98 -14.66
C LYS A 221 -0.65 -24.54 -13.19
N GLU A 222 0.38 -23.85 -12.70
CA GLU A 222 0.42 -23.30 -11.34
C GLU A 222 -0.64 -22.22 -11.10
N GLY A 223 -0.82 -21.29 -12.04
CA GLY A 223 -1.86 -20.26 -11.92
C GLY A 223 -3.26 -20.86 -11.86
N ILE A 224 -3.53 -21.85 -12.73
CA ILE A 224 -4.83 -22.55 -12.77
C ILE A 224 -5.06 -23.40 -11.52
N SER A 225 -4.02 -24.03 -10.96
CA SER A 225 -4.16 -24.85 -9.74
C SER A 225 -4.46 -24.02 -8.50
N LYS A 226 -3.93 -22.79 -8.40
CA LYS A 226 -4.23 -21.83 -7.32
C LYS A 226 -5.63 -21.27 -7.41
N ASP A 227 -6.03 -20.81 -8.60
CA ASP A 227 -7.38 -20.30 -8.89
C ASP A 227 -7.70 -20.52 -10.37
N ALA A 228 -8.57 -21.49 -10.66
CA ALA A 228 -8.86 -21.87 -12.03
C ALA A 228 -9.46 -20.73 -12.88
N ILE A 229 -10.27 -19.86 -12.28
CA ILE A 229 -10.95 -18.77 -13.00
C ILE A 229 -9.96 -17.61 -13.21
N CYS A 230 -9.32 -17.16 -12.14
CA CYS A 230 -8.38 -16.06 -12.20
C CYS A 230 -7.14 -16.42 -13.03
N GLY A 231 -6.55 -17.59 -12.79
CA GLY A 231 -5.37 -18.10 -13.50
C GLY A 231 -5.59 -18.20 -15.01
N SER A 232 -6.73 -18.77 -15.43
CA SER A 232 -7.10 -18.85 -16.85
C SER A 232 -7.28 -17.46 -17.49
N LYS A 233 -7.90 -16.51 -16.76
CA LYS A 233 -8.07 -15.13 -17.22
C LYS A 233 -6.73 -14.40 -17.35
N VAL A 234 -5.83 -14.55 -16.38
CA VAL A 234 -4.49 -13.94 -16.40
C VAL A 234 -3.69 -14.46 -17.58
N TYR A 235 -3.62 -15.79 -17.75
CA TYR A 235 -2.94 -16.44 -18.87
C TYR A 235 -3.47 -15.97 -20.23
N GLY A 236 -4.81 -16.00 -20.41
CA GLY A 236 -5.44 -15.57 -21.65
C GLY A 236 -5.19 -14.10 -21.99
N ASN A 237 -5.19 -13.23 -20.97
CA ASN A 237 -4.87 -11.80 -21.15
C ASN A 237 -3.40 -11.59 -21.54
N LEU A 238 -2.47 -12.29 -20.88
CA LEU A 238 -1.05 -12.25 -21.23
C LEU A 238 -0.79 -12.68 -22.67
N LYS A 239 -1.38 -13.81 -23.10
CA LYS A 239 -1.27 -14.27 -24.50
C LYS A 239 -1.74 -13.22 -25.50
N LYS A 240 -2.86 -12.55 -25.25
CA LYS A 240 -3.36 -11.48 -26.13
C LYS A 240 -2.40 -10.28 -26.21
N LYS A 241 -1.81 -9.89 -25.07
CA LYS A 241 -0.79 -8.82 -25.04
C LYS A 241 0.45 -9.22 -25.83
N VAL A 242 0.98 -10.42 -25.60
CA VAL A 242 2.14 -10.97 -26.33
C VAL A 242 1.85 -11.06 -27.83
N LEU A 243 0.67 -11.53 -28.22
CA LEU A 243 0.25 -11.58 -29.63
C LEU A 243 0.23 -10.17 -30.26
N THR A 244 -0.24 -9.16 -29.53
CA THR A 244 -0.28 -7.76 -30.01
C THR A 244 1.12 -7.19 -30.20
N ILE A 245 2.06 -7.54 -29.31
CA ILE A 245 3.48 -7.18 -29.44
C ILE A 245 4.05 -7.84 -30.70
N TRP A 246 3.85 -9.16 -30.86
CA TRP A 246 4.30 -9.88 -32.06
C TRP A 246 3.71 -9.28 -33.34
N ASP A 247 2.41 -8.97 -33.38
CA ASP A 247 1.74 -8.43 -34.57
C ASP A 247 2.36 -7.10 -35.04
N THR A 248 2.78 -6.27 -34.09
CA THR A 248 3.53 -5.04 -34.38
C THR A 248 4.92 -5.34 -34.94
N GLN A 249 5.65 -6.26 -34.31
CA GLN A 249 7.00 -6.63 -34.75
C GLN A 249 6.97 -7.35 -36.11
N TYR A 250 5.97 -8.18 -36.36
CA TYR A 250 5.75 -8.88 -37.61
C TYR A 250 5.59 -7.90 -38.78
N ARG A 251 4.80 -6.84 -38.61
CA ARG A 251 4.64 -5.81 -39.64
C ARG A 251 5.95 -5.10 -40.00
N ILE A 252 6.88 -4.98 -39.06
CA ILE A 252 8.14 -4.26 -39.24
C ILE A 252 9.25 -5.20 -39.76
N HIS A 253 9.31 -6.43 -39.25
CA HIS A 253 10.48 -7.31 -39.34
C HIS A 253 10.23 -8.64 -40.07
N LYS A 254 9.04 -8.87 -40.62
CA LYS A 254 8.75 -10.09 -41.39
C LYS A 254 9.75 -10.26 -42.55
N HIS A 255 10.15 -11.51 -42.79
CA HIS A 255 11.02 -11.88 -43.90
C HIS A 255 10.39 -13.03 -44.69
N PRO A 256 10.64 -13.14 -46.00
CA PRO A 256 10.16 -14.25 -46.81
C PRO A 256 10.69 -15.64 -46.44
N SER A 257 11.65 -15.80 -45.54
CA SER A 257 12.27 -17.13 -45.30
C SER A 257 13.17 -17.25 -44.06
N ASN A 258 13.38 -16.16 -43.32
CA ASN A 258 14.29 -16.14 -42.19
C ASN A 258 13.64 -15.37 -41.04
N GLY A 259 13.21 -16.08 -40.00
CA GLY A 259 12.49 -15.50 -38.87
C GLY A 259 13.35 -14.94 -37.75
N ASN A 260 14.68 -15.05 -37.82
CA ASN A 260 15.56 -14.67 -36.70
C ASN A 260 15.43 -13.18 -36.33
N ASN A 261 15.33 -12.29 -37.32
CA ASN A 261 15.18 -10.86 -37.05
C ASN A 261 13.86 -10.55 -36.34
N LEU A 262 12.77 -11.16 -36.79
CA LEU A 262 11.46 -11.00 -36.16
C LEU A 262 11.44 -11.55 -34.72
N LEU A 263 11.95 -12.77 -34.52
CA LEU A 263 12.01 -13.38 -33.19
C LEU A 263 12.78 -12.49 -32.20
N ASN A 264 13.98 -12.06 -32.58
CA ASN A 264 14.85 -11.25 -31.72
C ASN A 264 14.21 -9.90 -31.37
N ASN A 265 13.63 -9.19 -32.35
CA ASN A 265 12.97 -7.91 -32.07
C ASN A 265 11.69 -8.08 -31.24
N THR A 266 10.99 -9.20 -31.40
CA THR A 266 9.85 -9.54 -30.53
C THR A 266 10.31 -9.81 -29.09
N TYR A 267 11.45 -10.50 -28.91
CA TYR A 267 12.01 -10.76 -27.59
C TYR A 267 12.45 -9.49 -26.89
N LEU A 268 13.23 -8.64 -27.57
CA LEU A 268 13.63 -7.34 -27.06
C LEU A 268 12.40 -6.53 -26.62
N ARG A 269 11.33 -6.54 -27.42
CA ARG A 269 10.12 -5.80 -27.07
C ARG A 269 9.38 -6.39 -25.87
N ILE A 270 9.42 -7.70 -25.67
CA ILE A 270 8.88 -8.35 -24.47
C ILE A 270 9.71 -7.96 -23.24
N GLU A 271 11.04 -7.99 -23.34
CA GLU A 271 11.97 -7.57 -22.28
C GLU A 271 11.72 -6.12 -21.85
N ASP A 272 11.63 -5.19 -22.82
CA ASP A 272 11.35 -3.78 -22.56
C ASP A 272 10.00 -3.56 -21.83
N LEU A 273 9.02 -4.42 -22.09
CA LEU A 273 7.66 -4.29 -21.59
C LEU A 273 7.36 -5.18 -20.37
N ASP A 274 8.35 -5.94 -19.90
CA ASP A 274 8.20 -6.98 -18.88
C ASP A 274 7.63 -6.44 -17.56
N SER A 275 8.18 -5.31 -17.12
CA SER A 275 7.82 -4.60 -15.89
C SER A 275 6.65 -3.62 -16.04
N SER A 276 6.13 -3.46 -17.26
CA SER A 276 5.06 -2.50 -17.59
C SER A 276 3.83 -3.18 -18.19
N THR A 277 3.69 -3.19 -19.52
CA THR A 277 2.52 -3.70 -20.23
C THR A 277 2.30 -5.18 -19.96
N LEU A 278 3.39 -5.95 -19.82
CA LEU A 278 3.39 -7.38 -19.54
C LEU A 278 3.53 -7.71 -18.05
N ASN A 279 3.45 -6.70 -17.16
CA ASN A 279 3.36 -6.91 -15.73
C ASN A 279 1.97 -7.47 -15.39
N ALA A 280 1.75 -8.74 -15.73
CA ALA A 280 0.73 -9.55 -15.08
C ALA A 280 1.23 -9.93 -13.68
N THR A 281 0.41 -10.63 -12.91
CA THR A 281 0.78 -11.16 -11.58
C THR A 281 2.21 -11.70 -11.58
N ALA A 282 2.89 -11.61 -10.43
CA ALA A 282 4.28 -12.03 -10.22
C ALA A 282 4.51 -13.54 -10.42
N GLU A 283 3.67 -14.22 -11.20
CA GLU A 283 3.59 -15.66 -11.44
C GLU A 283 4.18 -16.07 -12.80
N TYR A 284 4.42 -15.11 -13.70
CA TYR A 284 5.05 -15.36 -15.00
C TYR A 284 6.40 -14.67 -15.06
N SER A 285 7.47 -15.46 -15.09
CA SER A 285 8.82 -14.98 -15.34
C SER A 285 8.94 -14.42 -16.77
N LEU A 286 10.00 -13.66 -17.03
CA LEU A 286 10.33 -13.19 -18.38
C LEU A 286 10.44 -14.35 -19.38
N LEU A 287 11.01 -15.48 -18.95
CA LEU A 287 11.15 -16.68 -19.76
C LEU A 287 9.79 -17.28 -20.13
N ALA A 288 8.88 -17.39 -19.16
CA ALA A 288 7.52 -17.85 -19.40
C ALA A 288 6.76 -16.89 -20.34
N LYS A 289 6.95 -15.57 -20.23
CA LYS A 289 6.34 -14.59 -21.13
C LYS A 289 6.83 -14.75 -22.57
N LYS A 290 8.12 -15.03 -22.80
CA LYS A 290 8.65 -15.40 -24.12
C LYS A 290 8.05 -16.72 -24.61
N GLY A 291 7.90 -17.70 -23.72
CA GLY A 291 7.26 -18.99 -24.01
C GLY A 291 5.83 -18.90 -24.53
N LEU A 292 5.09 -17.86 -24.14
CA LEU A 292 3.75 -17.62 -24.68
C LEU A 292 3.74 -17.40 -26.20
N LEU A 293 4.82 -16.90 -26.80
CA LEU A 293 4.96 -16.81 -28.26
C LEU A 293 4.93 -18.21 -28.88
N HIS A 294 5.61 -19.16 -28.25
CA HIS A 294 5.67 -20.54 -28.72
C HIS A 294 4.36 -21.27 -28.49
N HIS A 295 3.63 -20.99 -27.40
CA HIS A 295 2.24 -21.46 -27.23
C HIS A 295 1.33 -20.96 -28.36
N LEU A 296 1.40 -19.67 -28.69
CA LEU A 296 0.64 -19.06 -29.79
C LEU A 296 1.03 -19.64 -31.16
N ALA A 297 2.32 -19.88 -31.39
CA ALA A 297 2.81 -20.52 -32.61
C ALA A 297 2.34 -21.98 -32.72
N ASN A 298 2.35 -22.73 -31.61
CA ASN A 298 1.88 -24.10 -31.55
C ASN A 298 0.38 -24.20 -31.87
N GLU A 299 -0.40 -23.20 -31.44
CA GLU A 299 -1.81 -23.01 -31.78
C GLU A 299 -2.05 -22.41 -33.19
N LYS A 300 -0.98 -22.19 -33.96
CA LYS A 300 -1.00 -21.60 -35.31
C LYS A 300 -1.56 -20.17 -35.39
N GLN A 301 -1.57 -19.45 -34.26
CA GLN A 301 -2.05 -18.07 -34.18
C GLN A 301 -1.01 -17.04 -34.65
N LEU A 302 0.27 -17.42 -34.64
CA LEU A 302 1.37 -16.60 -35.14
C LEU A 302 2.42 -17.45 -35.86
N GLY A 303 3.39 -16.79 -36.50
CA GLY A 303 4.55 -17.43 -37.10
C GLY A 303 5.72 -16.46 -37.31
N TRP A 304 6.79 -16.94 -37.93
CA TRP A 304 8.08 -16.22 -37.95
C TRP A 304 8.50 -15.68 -39.31
N VAL A 305 7.76 -16.00 -40.37
CA VAL A 305 8.03 -15.61 -41.76
C VAL A 305 6.72 -15.24 -42.46
N GLU A 306 6.81 -14.60 -43.63
CA GLU A 306 5.64 -14.39 -44.48
C GLU A 306 4.96 -15.71 -44.84
N ASP A 307 3.64 -15.75 -44.96
CA ASP A 307 2.88 -16.97 -45.31
C ASP A 307 3.28 -18.20 -44.49
N TYR A 308 3.56 -18.01 -43.20
CA TYR A 308 4.13 -19.04 -42.32
C TYR A 308 3.34 -20.36 -42.30
N LEU A 309 2.02 -20.34 -42.49
CA LEU A 309 1.20 -21.56 -42.59
C LEU A 309 1.51 -22.37 -43.86
N ASN A 310 1.70 -21.69 -44.99
CA ASN A 310 2.07 -22.35 -46.25
C ASN A 310 3.49 -22.91 -46.16
N LYS A 311 4.42 -22.13 -45.60
CA LYS A 311 5.82 -22.54 -45.38
C LYS A 311 5.92 -23.75 -44.47
N LEU A 312 5.17 -23.75 -43.36
CA LEU A 312 5.06 -24.89 -42.47
C LEU A 312 4.52 -26.12 -43.22
N THR A 313 3.46 -25.96 -44.02
CA THR A 313 2.87 -27.06 -44.78
C THR A 313 3.86 -27.66 -45.78
N GLU A 314 4.59 -26.82 -46.50
CA GLU A 314 5.63 -27.24 -47.45
C GLU A 314 6.77 -27.97 -46.73
N TYR A 315 7.26 -27.40 -45.63
CA TYR A 315 8.31 -28.00 -44.81
C TYR A 315 7.92 -29.37 -44.26
N MET A 316 6.68 -29.51 -43.77
CA MET A 316 6.16 -30.79 -43.27
C MET A 316 6.05 -31.83 -44.38
N ARG A 317 5.65 -31.45 -45.60
CA ARG A 317 5.61 -32.37 -46.76
C ARG A 317 7.01 -32.88 -47.11
N ILE A 318 7.97 -31.97 -47.28
CA ILE A 318 9.34 -32.31 -47.65
C ILE A 318 10.01 -33.25 -46.64
N ASN A 319 9.76 -33.05 -45.34
CA ASN A 319 10.38 -33.86 -44.29
C ASN A 319 9.61 -35.13 -43.94
N ASN A 320 8.30 -35.20 -44.20
CA ASN A 320 7.57 -36.48 -44.13
C ASN A 320 7.97 -37.44 -45.26
N ASP A 321 8.29 -36.92 -46.45
CA ASP A 321 8.78 -37.72 -47.59
C ASP A 321 10.22 -38.26 -47.39
N ARG A 322 10.95 -37.79 -46.38
CA ARG A 322 12.32 -38.26 -46.04
C ARG A 322 12.35 -39.40 -45.01
N ASN A 323 11.21 -39.72 -44.41
CA ASN A 323 11.08 -40.76 -43.38
C ASN A 323 10.48 -42.09 -43.91
N TYR A 324 10.47 -42.29 -45.24
CA TYR A 324 10.06 -43.54 -45.90
C TYR A 324 11.13 -44.08 -46.84
#